data_AF-A0A259TUL1-F1
#
_entry.id   AF-A0A259TUL1-F1
#
_cell.length_a   1.000
_cell.length_b   1.000
_cell.length_c   1.000
_cell.angle_alpha   90.00
_cell.angle_beta   90.00
_cell.angle_gamma   90.00
#
_symmetry.space_group_name_H-M   'P 1'
#
loop_
_entity.id
_entity.type
_entity.pdbx_description
1 polymer ?
#
loop_
_entity_poly.entity_id
_entity_poly.type
_entity_poly.pdbx_seq_one_letter_code
_entity_poly.pdbx_strand_id
1 'polypeptide(L)'
;MLRRVPDKYLYGLSRIELRARGGDIGRPFGVYLPDEKAILLYSVPEVWHLPRTGSWLLNSLHRFYADVREVEGGLEVRWPEDGFMTVWFFYAVLAHELGRHYAEQYRRKNRQPVGVVHEEIVADLHARRIFSERLEAPQCAQLHVAV
;
A
#
# COMPACT_ATOMS: atom_id res chain seq x y z
N MET A 1 -7.93 -2.11 16.80
CA MET A 1 -6.71 -1.27 16.89
C MET A 1 -5.61 -1.90 16.04
N LEU A 2 -5.09 -1.21 15.03
CA LEU A 2 -3.98 -1.71 14.21
C LEU A 2 -2.67 -1.71 15.02
N ARG A 3 -2.08 -2.89 15.31
CA ARG A 3 -0.81 -3.02 16.07
C ARG A 3 0.35 -2.28 15.39
N ARG A 4 1.41 -1.91 16.11
CA ARG A 4 2.59 -1.22 15.53
C ARG A 4 3.23 -2.04 14.39
N VAL A 5 3.72 -1.37 13.35
CA VAL A 5 4.51 -2.02 12.27
C VAL A 5 5.74 -2.71 12.90
N PRO A 6 6.09 -3.96 12.51
CA PRO A 6 7.24 -4.65 13.10
C PRO A 6 8.55 -3.88 12.87
N ASP A 7 9.37 -3.74 13.92
CA ASP A 7 10.56 -2.88 13.93
C ASP A 7 11.58 -3.22 12.83
N LYS A 8 11.65 -4.49 12.40
CA LYS A 8 12.52 -4.93 11.29
C LYS A 8 12.24 -4.21 9.97
N TYR A 9 11.01 -3.72 9.76
CA TYR A 9 10.61 -2.96 8.57
C TYR A 9 10.86 -1.46 8.71
N LEU A 10 11.18 -0.99 9.91
CA LEU A 10 11.51 0.41 10.21
C LEU A 10 13.02 0.63 10.38
N TYR A 11 13.77 -0.46 10.59
CA TYR A 11 15.21 -0.39 10.84
C TYR A 11 15.97 0.26 9.68
N GLY A 12 16.62 1.39 9.97
CA GLY A 12 17.39 2.15 8.98
C GLY A 12 16.55 3.09 8.13
N LEU A 13 15.22 3.10 8.27
CA LEU A 13 14.34 4.10 7.67
C LEU A 13 14.53 5.44 8.41
N SER A 14 14.68 6.53 7.66
CA SER A 14 14.87 7.86 8.23
C SER A 14 13.54 8.53 8.58
N ARG A 15 12.53 8.39 7.71
CA ARG A 15 11.21 9.02 7.88
C ARG A 15 10.13 8.41 6.98
N ILE A 16 8.89 8.65 7.36
CA ILE A 16 7.68 8.43 6.55
C ILE A 16 6.91 9.75 6.52
N GLU A 17 6.63 10.26 5.33
CA GLU A 17 5.91 11.53 5.15
C GLU A 17 4.61 11.31 4.39
N LEU A 18 3.52 11.90 4.86
CA LEU A 18 2.29 12.03 4.09
C LEU A 18 2.27 13.42 3.44
N ARG A 19 2.12 13.46 2.12
CA ARG A 19 2.07 14.69 1.33
C ARG A 19 0.70 14.87 0.69
N ALA A 20 0.25 16.11 0.60
CA ALA A 20 -0.90 16.44 -0.21
C ALA A 20 -0.63 16.07 -1.68
N ARG A 21 -1.61 15.45 -2.33
CA ARG A 21 -1.56 15.21 -3.77
C ARG A 21 -1.85 16.50 -4.52
N GLY A 22 -0.97 16.87 -5.45
CA GLY A 22 -1.22 17.91 -6.44
C GLY A 22 -1.53 17.26 -7.79
N GLY A 23 -2.70 17.52 -8.35
CA GLY A 23 -3.12 16.99 -9.66
C GLY A 23 -3.88 15.66 -9.59
N ASP A 24 -3.87 14.92 -10.70
CA ASP A 24 -4.69 13.72 -10.93
C ASP A 24 -4.38 12.57 -9.97
N ILE A 25 -5.40 11.75 -9.71
CA ILE A 25 -5.27 10.54 -8.90
C ILE A 25 -4.72 9.42 -9.79
N GLY A 26 -3.72 8.72 -9.27
CA GLY A 26 -3.04 7.66 -9.98
C GLY A 26 -1.69 7.34 -9.36
N ARG A 27 -0.98 6.40 -9.99
CA ARG A 27 0.35 6.00 -9.52
C ARG A 27 1.36 7.15 -9.69
N PRO A 28 2.29 7.32 -8.74
CA PRO A 28 2.43 6.54 -7.51
C PRO A 28 1.49 6.98 -6.39
N PHE A 29 1.02 6.03 -5.58
CA PHE A 29 0.32 6.31 -4.32
C PHE A 29 1.29 6.48 -3.14
N GLY A 30 2.48 5.89 -3.27
CA GLY A 30 3.62 6.06 -2.39
C GLY A 30 4.91 5.71 -3.12
N VAL A 31 6.04 6.16 -2.58
CA VAL A 31 7.39 5.92 -3.13
C VAL A 31 8.38 5.79 -1.98
N TYR A 32 9.13 4.70 -1.98
CA TYR A 32 10.37 4.58 -1.23
C TYR A 32 11.55 5.22 -1.99
N LEU A 33 12.29 6.08 -1.30
CA LEU A 33 13.49 6.78 -1.78
C LEU A 33 14.73 6.13 -1.14
N PRO A 34 15.49 5.27 -1.87
CA PRO A 34 16.58 4.48 -1.30
C PRO A 34 17.72 5.29 -0.69
N ASP A 35 18.08 6.41 -1.30
CA ASP A 35 19.23 7.21 -0.89
C ASP A 35 18.92 8.05 0.36
N GLU A 36 17.68 8.52 0.47
CA GLU A 36 17.19 9.21 1.66
C GLU A 36 16.71 8.26 2.76
N LYS A 37 16.51 6.98 2.40
CA LYS A 37 15.84 5.96 3.23
C LYS A 37 14.49 6.47 3.74
N ALA A 38 13.71 7.09 2.87
CA ALA A 38 12.45 7.74 3.23
C ALA A 38 11.29 7.15 2.44
N ILE A 39 10.09 7.12 3.02
CA ILE A 39 8.85 6.77 2.31
C ILE A 39 8.00 8.03 2.20
N LEU A 40 7.62 8.38 0.97
CA LEU A 40 6.63 9.41 0.69
C LEU A 40 5.30 8.74 0.36
N LEU A 41 4.25 9.09 1.08
CA LEU A 41 2.87 8.70 0.81
C LEU A 41 2.13 9.92 0.25
N TYR A 42 1.30 9.72 -0.77
CA TYR A 42 0.50 10.79 -1.35
C TYR A 42 -0.95 10.61 -0.95
N SER A 43 -1.56 11.66 -0.41
CA SER A 43 -2.97 11.66 -0.04
C SER A 43 -3.86 11.28 -1.22
N VAL A 44 -5.02 10.73 -0.91
CA VAL A 44 -6.04 10.35 -1.86
C VAL A 44 -7.37 10.92 -1.37
N PRO A 45 -8.26 11.40 -2.26
CA PRO A 45 -9.59 11.84 -1.87
C PRO A 45 -10.49 10.63 -1.57
N GLU A 46 -11.71 10.88 -1.08
CA GLU A 46 -12.69 9.83 -0.81
C GLU A 46 -13.30 9.23 -2.10
N VAL A 47 -13.47 10.08 -3.12
CA VAL A 47 -13.97 9.70 -4.44
C VAL A 47 -12.86 9.89 -5.45
N TRP A 48 -12.52 8.83 -6.17
CA TRP A 48 -11.47 8.90 -7.18
C TRP A 48 -12.05 8.89 -8.58
N HIS A 49 -11.53 9.78 -9.42
CA HIS A 49 -11.72 9.72 -10.86
C HIS A 49 -10.39 9.29 -11.48
N LEU A 50 -10.40 8.11 -12.10
CA LEU A 50 -9.22 7.52 -12.73
C LEU A 50 -9.46 7.38 -14.23
N PRO A 51 -8.42 7.54 -15.07
CA PRO A 51 -8.48 7.02 -16.43
C PRO A 51 -8.64 5.48 -16.38
N ARG A 52 -9.08 4.89 -17.50
CA ARG A 52 -9.10 3.42 -17.61
C ARG A 52 -7.72 2.85 -17.28
N THR A 53 -7.68 1.98 -16.29
CA THR A 53 -6.43 1.45 -15.72
C THR A 53 -6.33 -0.06 -15.95
N GLY A 54 -5.12 -0.60 -15.82
CA GLY A 54 -4.87 -2.04 -15.95
C GLY A 54 -5.50 -2.87 -14.83
N SER A 55 -5.66 -4.16 -15.10
CA SER A 55 -6.33 -5.13 -14.21
C SER A 55 -5.72 -5.24 -12.82
N TRP A 56 -4.42 -5.00 -12.66
CA TRP A 56 -3.77 -5.09 -11.34
C TRP A 56 -4.35 -4.09 -10.33
N LEU A 57 -4.55 -2.82 -10.73
CA LEU A 57 -5.08 -1.80 -9.81
C LEU A 57 -6.53 -2.09 -9.50
N LEU A 58 -7.33 -2.47 -10.50
CA LEU A 58 -8.72 -2.88 -10.30
C LEU A 58 -8.84 -4.06 -9.34
N ASN A 59 -8.04 -5.10 -9.52
CA ASN A 59 -8.02 -6.26 -8.63
C ASN A 59 -7.63 -5.86 -7.20
N SER A 60 -6.68 -4.94 -7.04
CA SER A 60 -6.33 -4.37 -5.73
C SER A 60 -7.51 -3.61 -5.12
N LEU A 61 -8.15 -2.71 -5.86
CA LEU A 61 -9.29 -1.92 -5.39
C LEU A 61 -10.46 -2.81 -4.97
N HIS A 62 -10.85 -3.78 -5.81
CA HIS A 62 -11.93 -4.73 -5.51
C HIS A 62 -11.61 -5.63 -4.31
N ARG A 63 -10.35 -6.07 -4.16
CA ARG A 63 -9.92 -6.86 -3.00
C ARG A 63 -10.16 -6.15 -1.66
N PHE A 64 -10.14 -4.81 -1.68
CA PHE A 64 -10.42 -3.98 -0.52
C PHE A 64 -11.78 -3.29 -0.62
N TYR A 65 -12.77 -3.95 -1.26
CA TYR A 65 -14.17 -3.55 -1.25
C TYR A 65 -14.48 -2.18 -1.88
N ALA A 66 -13.62 -1.69 -2.77
CA ALA A 66 -13.94 -0.52 -3.55
C ALA A 66 -15.08 -0.83 -4.55
N ASP A 67 -16.07 0.05 -4.61
CA ASP A 67 -17.03 0.13 -5.70
C ASP A 67 -16.38 0.88 -6.86
N VAL A 68 -16.32 0.24 -8.03
CA VAL A 68 -15.70 0.79 -9.24
C VAL A 68 -16.76 0.82 -10.33
N ARG A 69 -17.05 2.02 -10.83
CA ARG A 69 -18.07 2.25 -11.87
C ARG A 69 -17.45 2.87 -13.09
N GLU A 70 -17.88 2.44 -14.27
CA GLU A 70 -17.56 3.15 -15.50
C GLU A 70 -18.38 4.45 -15.56
N VAL A 71 -17.70 5.55 -15.84
CA VAL A 71 -18.29 6.88 -16.02
C VAL A 71 -17.75 7.51 -17.29
N GLU A 72 -18.37 8.60 -17.74
CA GLU A 72 -17.85 9.36 -18.88
C GLU A 72 -16.42 9.84 -18.57
N GLY A 73 -15.45 9.45 -19.41
CA GLY A 73 -14.03 9.81 -19.24
C GLY A 73 -13.18 8.82 -18.44
N GLY A 74 -13.75 7.77 -17.83
CA GLY A 74 -12.95 6.76 -17.14
C GLY A 74 -13.71 5.95 -16.09
N LEU A 75 -13.12 5.86 -14.90
CA LEU A 75 -13.63 5.10 -13.78
C LEU A 75 -13.83 6.01 -12.57
N GLU A 76 -14.95 5.81 -11.88
CA GLU A 76 -15.16 6.34 -10.55
C GLU A 76 -14.92 5.23 -9.53
N VAL A 77 -14.14 5.52 -8.48
CA VAL A 77 -13.85 4.59 -7.40
C VAL A 77 -14.26 5.21 -6.08
N ARG A 78 -15.02 4.46 -5.28
CA ARG A 78 -15.45 4.85 -3.94
C ARG A 78 -15.38 3.66 -3.01
N TRP A 79 -15.14 3.90 -1.72
CA TRP A 79 -15.32 2.88 -0.70
C TRP A 79 -16.65 3.08 0.01
N PRO A 80 -17.35 2.00 0.39
CA PRO A 80 -18.58 2.12 1.17
C PRO A 80 -18.31 2.68 2.58
N GLU A 81 -17.09 2.49 3.09
CA GLU A 81 -16.64 2.97 4.40
C GLU A 81 -15.16 3.39 4.34
N ASP A 82 -14.81 4.49 5.01
CA ASP A 82 -13.43 5.02 5.08
C ASP A 82 -12.43 4.03 5.68
N GLY A 83 -12.91 3.11 6.52
CA GLY A 83 -12.11 2.03 7.09
C GLY A 83 -11.48 1.15 6.02
N PHE A 84 -12.21 0.82 4.96
CA PHE A 84 -11.70 0.01 3.86
C PHE A 84 -10.67 0.75 3.01
N MET A 85 -10.90 2.04 2.74
CA MET A 85 -9.90 2.89 2.07
C MET A 85 -8.62 2.99 2.91
N THR A 86 -8.74 3.15 4.22
CA THR A 86 -7.61 3.20 5.15
C THR A 86 -6.82 1.89 5.13
N VAL A 87 -7.51 0.75 5.14
CA VAL A 87 -6.88 -0.58 5.08
C VAL A 87 -6.20 -0.79 3.72
N TRP A 88 -6.84 -0.40 2.62
CA TRP A 88 -6.23 -0.40 1.29
C TRP A 88 -4.96 0.45 1.27
N PHE A 89 -5.03 1.69 1.76
CA PHE A 89 -3.89 2.62 1.74
C PHE A 89 -2.74 2.10 2.61
N PHE A 90 -3.04 1.54 3.78
CA PHE A 90 -2.03 0.90 4.61
C PHE A 90 -1.38 -0.29 3.90
N TYR A 91 -2.18 -1.18 3.31
CA TYR A 91 -1.68 -2.43 2.72
C TYR A 91 -1.00 -2.21 1.37
N ALA A 92 -1.75 -1.67 0.41
CA ALA A 92 -1.37 -1.59 -1.00
C ALA A 92 -0.36 -0.47 -1.26
N VAL A 93 -0.18 0.45 -0.31
CA VAL A 93 0.74 1.58 -0.43
C VAL A 93 1.82 1.50 0.64
N LEU A 94 1.51 1.78 1.90
CA LEU A 94 2.55 1.88 2.93
C LEU A 94 3.31 0.56 3.16
N ALA A 95 2.59 -0.55 3.33
CA ALA A 95 3.23 -1.85 3.57
C ALA A 95 4.04 -2.32 2.36
N HIS A 96 3.64 -1.97 1.14
CA HIS A 96 4.42 -2.20 -0.08
C HIS A 96 5.75 -1.43 -0.04
N GLU A 97 5.71 -0.13 0.24
CA GLU A 97 6.92 0.69 0.32
C GLU A 97 7.85 0.28 1.48
N LEU A 98 7.29 -0.20 2.61
CA LEU A 98 8.07 -0.83 3.67
C LEU A 98 8.74 -2.13 3.22
N GLY A 99 8.05 -2.93 2.40
CA GLY A 99 8.61 -4.11 1.76
C GLY A 99 9.77 -3.77 0.83
N ARG A 100 9.63 -2.71 0.01
CA ARG A 100 10.72 -2.20 -0.84
C ARG A 100 11.91 -1.71 -0.01
N HIS A 101 11.66 -0.97 1.06
CA HIS A 101 12.70 -0.54 1.98
C HIS A 101 13.48 -1.73 2.55
N TYR A 102 12.77 -2.73 3.07
CA TYR A 102 13.38 -3.93 3.61
C TYR A 102 14.21 -4.67 2.53
N ALA A 103 13.64 -4.89 1.35
CA ALA A 103 14.36 -5.55 0.24
C ALA A 103 15.66 -4.82 -0.10
N GLU A 104 15.61 -3.48 -0.23
CA GLU A 104 16.77 -2.64 -0.55
C GLU A 104 17.86 -2.70 0.55
N GLN A 105 17.47 -2.66 1.84
CA GLN A 105 18.42 -2.78 2.95
C GLN A 105 19.19 -4.10 2.88
N TYR A 106 18.49 -5.21 2.66
CA TYR A 106 19.12 -6.54 2.58
C TYR A 106 19.94 -6.70 1.30
N ARG A 107 19.49 -6.12 0.18
CA ARG A 107 20.25 -6.08 -1.07
C ARG A 107 21.59 -5.37 -0.87
N ARG A 108 21.59 -4.18 -0.28
CA ARG A 108 22.82 -3.41 0.03
C ARG A 108 23.73 -4.16 1.01
N LYS A 109 23.15 -4.82 2.02
CA LYS A 109 23.91 -5.62 3.01
C LYS A 109 24.57 -6.84 2.38
N ASN A 110 23.88 -7.56 1.50
CA ASN A 110 24.32 -8.83 0.93
C ASN A 110 24.98 -8.70 -0.44
N ARG A 111 25.06 -7.49 -1.00
CA ARG A 111 25.65 -7.18 -2.33
C ARG A 111 25.08 -8.04 -3.47
N GLN A 112 23.77 -8.36 -3.41
CA GLN A 112 23.12 -9.17 -4.43
C GLN A 112 22.54 -8.30 -5.56
N PRO A 113 22.80 -8.61 -6.84
CA PRO A 113 22.05 -8.04 -7.94
C PRO A 113 20.68 -8.72 -8.00
N VAL A 114 19.63 -7.93 -7.93
CA VAL A 114 18.24 -8.39 -8.01
C VAL A 114 17.55 -7.52 -9.05
N GLY A 115 16.79 -8.14 -9.95
CA GLY A 115 16.04 -7.40 -10.97
C GLY A 115 14.78 -6.73 -10.38
N VAL A 116 14.36 -5.61 -10.98
CA VAL A 116 13.20 -4.82 -10.53
C VAL A 116 11.93 -5.66 -10.30
N VAL A 117 11.64 -6.62 -11.19
CA VAL A 117 10.47 -7.51 -11.05
C VAL A 117 10.51 -8.33 -9.76
N HIS A 118 11.70 -8.81 -9.37
CA HIS A 118 11.87 -9.57 -8.14
C HIS A 118 11.72 -8.66 -6.92
N GLU A 119 12.16 -7.41 -6.98
CA GLU A 119 11.96 -6.43 -5.91
C GLU A 119 10.48 -6.13 -5.67
N GLU A 120 9.66 -5.99 -6.72
CA GLU A 120 8.21 -5.82 -6.58
C GLU A 120 7.54 -7.04 -5.93
N ILE A 121 7.93 -8.25 -6.33
CA ILE A 121 7.40 -9.49 -5.75
C ILE A 121 7.77 -9.59 -4.27
N VAL A 122 9.02 -9.30 -3.93
CA VAL A 122 9.49 -9.32 -2.54
C VAL A 122 8.77 -8.27 -1.70
N ALA A 123 8.56 -7.06 -2.25
CA ALA A 123 7.78 -6.02 -1.59
C ALA A 123 6.34 -6.46 -1.32
N ASP A 124 5.67 -7.06 -2.30
CA ASP A 124 4.31 -7.60 -2.16
C ASP A 124 4.24 -8.72 -1.10
N LEU A 125 5.24 -9.61 -1.05
CA LEU A 125 5.33 -10.68 -0.05
C LEU A 125 5.50 -10.12 1.37
N HIS A 126 6.33 -9.08 1.53
CA HIS A 126 6.50 -8.42 2.81
C HIS A 126 5.26 -7.62 3.21
N ALA A 127 4.58 -6.95 2.28
CA ALA A 127 3.32 -6.28 2.54
C ALA A 127 2.26 -7.27 3.06
N ARG A 128 2.13 -8.44 2.42
CA ARG A 128 1.29 -9.56 2.89
C ARG A 128 1.65 -9.96 4.32
N ARG A 129 2.94 -10.13 4.61
CA ARG A 129 3.40 -10.54 5.94
C ARG A 129 3.10 -9.49 7.01
N ILE A 130 3.35 -8.21 6.74
CA ILE A 130 3.01 -7.11 7.66
C ILE A 130 1.51 -7.11 7.96
N PHE A 131 0.70 -7.37 6.94
CA PHE A 131 -0.75 -7.40 7.07
C PHE A 131 -1.26 -8.59 7.86
N SER A 132 -0.79 -9.80 7.58
CA SER A 132 -1.14 -11.01 8.33
C SER A 132 -0.74 -10.88 9.81
N GLU A 133 0.48 -10.41 10.09
CA GLU A 133 0.96 -10.16 11.47
C GLU A 133 0.09 -9.09 12.20
N ARG A 134 -0.63 -8.23 11.45
CA ARG A 134 -1.61 -7.27 12.01
C ARG A 134 -3.03 -7.85 12.15
N LEU A 135 -3.49 -8.72 11.25
CA LEU A 135 -4.82 -9.33 11.29
C LEU A 135 -4.96 -10.43 12.34
N GLU A 136 -3.86 -11.13 12.67
CA GLU A 136 -3.84 -12.15 13.74
C GLU A 136 -3.94 -11.56 15.17
N ALA A 137 -4.23 -10.27 15.31
CA ALA A 137 -4.68 -9.70 16.58
C ALA A 137 -6.16 -10.10 16.82
N PRO A 138 -6.53 -10.66 17.99
CA PRO A 138 -7.87 -11.23 18.28
C PRO A 138 -9.09 -10.32 18.10
N GLN A 139 -8.91 -9.06 17.70
CA GLN A 139 -9.96 -8.05 17.61
C GLN A 139 -10.38 -7.73 16.16
N CYS A 140 -9.63 -8.16 15.13
CA CYS A 140 -10.06 -7.98 13.74
C CYS A 140 -10.95 -9.13 13.22
N ALA A 141 -11.03 -10.26 13.95
CA ALA A 141 -11.98 -11.33 13.67
C ALA A 141 -13.45 -10.91 13.84
N GLN A 142 -13.71 -9.75 14.47
CA GLN A 142 -15.08 -9.22 14.65
C GLN A 142 -15.65 -8.49 13.42
N LEU A 143 -14.86 -8.26 12.36
CA LEU A 143 -15.40 -7.80 11.07
C LEU A 143 -16.00 -8.93 10.22
N HIS A 144 -15.95 -10.19 10.70
CA HIS A 144 -16.47 -11.36 10.00
C HIS A 144 -17.77 -11.95 10.58
N VAL A 145 -18.44 -11.29 11.52
CA VAL A 145 -19.75 -11.75 12.02
C VAL A 145 -20.67 -10.58 12.33
N ALA A 146 -21.29 -10.02 11.30
CA ALA A 146 -22.58 -9.34 11.39
C ALA A 146 -23.22 -9.33 10.00
N VAL A 147 -23.73 -10.49 9.59
CA VAL A 147 -24.84 -10.59 8.63
C VAL A 147 -26.04 -11.04 9.44
#